data_AF-A0A974AQ50-F1
#
_entry.id   AF-A0A974AQ50-F1
#
_cell.length_a   1.000
_cell.length_b   1.000
_cell.length_c   1.000
_cell.angle_alpha   90.00
_cell.angle_beta   90.00
_cell.angle_gamma   90.00
#
_symmetry.space_group_name_H-M   'P 1'
#
loop_
_entity.id
_entity.type
_entity.pdbx_description
1 polymer ?
#
loop_
_entity_poly.entity_id
_entity_poly.type
_entity_poly.pdbx_seq_one_letter_code
_entity_poly.pdbx_strand_id
1 'polypeptide(L)'
;MNRRSNQRPGGLLQRRSFVAAALPLALGLASLAQAQEKTAMEKIRAAGVLKIALYKDNEPYSDGSMAKMQGLDVSLAQALAKSLQLSPSFLPFDAGENMGDDLRNMVWKGHY
;
A
#
# COMPACT_ATOMS: atom_id res chain seq x y z
N MET A 1 -10.61 82.50 -25.60
CA MET A 1 -10.81 82.40 -24.13
C MET A 1 -12.28 82.07 -23.89
N ASN A 2 -12.77 81.16 -23.04
CA ASN A 2 -12.21 80.27 -22.02
C ASN A 2 -13.19 79.09 -21.92
N ARG A 3 -12.72 77.86 -22.13
CA ARG A 3 -13.42 76.66 -21.64
C ARG A 3 -12.65 76.14 -20.43
N ARG A 4 -13.32 76.09 -19.27
CA ARG A 4 -13.28 75.01 -18.26
C ARG A 4 -13.73 75.56 -16.90
N SER A 5 -14.85 75.05 -16.41
CA SER A 5 -15.06 74.81 -14.97
C SER A 5 -16.24 73.86 -14.80
N ASN A 6 -15.96 72.60 -14.49
CA ASN A 6 -16.39 72.05 -13.21
C ASN A 6 -15.83 70.64 -13.00
N GLN A 7 -15.10 70.48 -11.89
CA GLN A 7 -14.94 69.21 -11.18
C GLN A 7 -16.12 69.10 -10.18
N ARG A 8 -16.61 67.98 -9.64
CA ARG A 8 -16.11 66.76 -8.94
C ARG A 8 -17.36 65.86 -8.68
N PRO A 9 -17.39 64.75 -7.90
CA PRO A 9 -16.36 63.91 -7.28
C PRO A 9 -16.49 62.43 -7.71
N GLY A 10 -15.50 61.56 -7.48
CA GLY A 10 -15.48 60.71 -6.29
C GLY A 10 -16.28 59.41 -6.48
N GLY A 11 -15.59 58.36 -6.94
CA GLY A 11 -16.14 57.02 -7.06
C GLY A 11 -15.01 55.99 -7.13
N LEU A 12 -14.17 55.96 -6.10
CA LEU A 12 -13.37 54.78 -5.79
C LEU A 12 -14.33 53.64 -5.45
N LEU A 13 -14.00 52.42 -5.90
CA LEU A 13 -14.56 51.12 -5.52
C LEU A 13 -15.73 50.61 -6.37
N GLN A 14 -15.40 49.86 -7.43
CA GLN A 14 -16.16 48.64 -7.76
C GLN A 14 -15.28 47.60 -8.46
N ARG A 15 -14.20 47.17 -7.77
CA ARG A 15 -13.38 46.00 -8.16
C ARG A 15 -13.66 44.82 -7.24
N ARG A 16 -14.93 44.49 -7.03
CA ARG A 16 -15.42 43.26 -6.35
C ARG A 16 -16.81 43.08 -6.99
N SER A 17 -17.13 42.01 -7.71
CA SER A 17 -17.13 40.63 -7.23
C SER A 17 -17.42 39.72 -8.43
N PHE A 18 -16.43 38.96 -8.92
CA PHE A 18 -16.68 37.78 -9.75
C PHE A 18 -15.61 36.73 -9.46
N VAL A 19 -15.44 36.35 -8.20
CA VAL A 19 -14.73 35.11 -7.82
C VAL A 19 -15.54 34.42 -6.74
N ALA A 20 -16.72 33.93 -7.10
CA ALA A 20 -17.56 33.15 -6.18
C ALA A 20 -18.36 32.06 -6.94
N ALA A 21 -17.78 31.48 -8.00
CA ALA A 21 -18.41 30.39 -8.75
C ALA A 21 -17.46 29.24 -9.09
N ALA A 22 -16.26 29.17 -8.50
CA ALA A 22 -15.31 28.09 -8.76
C ALA A 22 -15.29 26.99 -7.68
N LEU A 23 -15.98 27.19 -6.54
CA LEU A 23 -15.98 26.24 -5.43
C LEU A 23 -16.88 24.99 -5.62
N PRO A 24 -18.04 25.03 -6.31
CA PRO A 24 -18.88 23.82 -6.40
C PRO A 24 -18.30 22.75 -7.33
N LEU A 25 -17.48 23.12 -8.32
CA LEU A 25 -16.96 22.17 -9.31
C LEU A 25 -15.75 21.37 -8.79
N ALA A 26 -15.05 21.85 -7.76
CA ALA A 26 -13.93 21.14 -7.16
C ALA A 26 -14.37 19.98 -6.24
N LEU A 27 -15.58 20.04 -5.67
CA LEU A 27 -16.10 19.01 -4.77
C LEU A 27 -16.65 17.78 -5.51
N GLY A 28 -17.18 17.94 -6.73
CA GLY A 28 -17.71 16.81 -7.51
C GLY A 28 -16.65 15.91 -8.15
N LEU A 29 -15.43 16.44 -8.36
CA LEU A 29 -14.31 15.68 -8.93
C LEU A 29 -13.59 14.81 -7.87
N ALA A 30 -13.65 15.16 -6.59
CA ALA A 30 -13.05 14.37 -5.52
C ALA A 30 -13.76 13.01 -5.33
N SER A 31 -15.05 12.92 -5.64
CA SER A 31 -15.86 11.70 -5.56
C SER A 31 -15.60 10.67 -6.66
N LEU A 32 -14.82 11.00 -7.70
CA LEU A 32 -14.38 10.04 -8.72
C LEU A 32 -13.00 9.43 -8.42
N ALA A 33 -12.37 9.80 -7.31
CA ALA A 33 -11.25 9.04 -6.76
C ALA A 33 -11.80 7.72 -6.21
N GLN A 34 -12.10 6.77 -7.10
CA GLN A 34 -12.38 5.40 -6.72
C GLN A 34 -11.22 4.94 -5.82
N ALA A 35 -11.54 4.53 -4.60
CA ALA A 35 -10.56 3.95 -3.71
C ALA A 35 -9.95 2.73 -4.43
N GLN A 36 -8.76 2.90 -4.99
CA GLN A 36 -8.08 1.82 -5.68
C GLN A 36 -7.84 0.70 -4.68
N GLU A 37 -8.23 -0.52 -5.04
CA GLU A 37 -7.92 -1.70 -4.23
C GLU A 37 -6.41 -1.73 -3.98
N LYS A 38 -6.03 -1.87 -2.71
CA LYS A 38 -4.63 -2.01 -2.35
C LYS A 38 -4.03 -3.20 -3.08
N THR A 39 -2.88 -2.98 -3.69
CA THR A 39 -2.08 -4.06 -4.30
C THR A 39 -1.71 -5.09 -3.23
N ALA A 40 -1.33 -6.29 -3.67
CA ALA A 40 -0.86 -7.34 -2.76
C ALA A 40 0.30 -6.85 -1.87
N MET A 41 1.27 -6.11 -2.45
CA MET A 41 2.40 -5.58 -1.72
C MET A 41 2.02 -4.50 -0.69
N GLU A 42 1.04 -3.66 -0.98
CA GLU A 42 0.52 -2.68 -0.01
C GLU A 42 -0.21 -3.37 1.14
N LYS A 43 -0.97 -4.43 0.84
CA LYS A 43 -1.62 -5.28 1.87
C LYS A 43 -0.57 -5.94 2.76
N ILE A 44 0.50 -6.51 2.18
CA ILE A 44 1.61 -7.11 2.94
C ILE A 44 2.34 -6.07 3.80
N ARG A 45 2.66 -4.90 3.24
CA ARG A 45 3.32 -3.82 3.98
C ARG A 45 2.45 -3.32 5.14
N ALA A 46 1.15 -3.17 4.91
CA ALA A 46 0.22 -2.77 5.96
C ALA A 46 0.08 -3.82 7.07
N ALA A 47 0.18 -5.12 6.74
CA ALA A 47 0.19 -6.20 7.73
C ALA A 47 1.50 -6.25 8.54
N GLY A 48 2.61 -5.75 7.98
CA GLY A 48 3.92 -5.70 8.64
C GLY A 48 4.59 -7.07 8.83
N VAL A 49 4.00 -8.13 8.27
CA VAL A 49 4.45 -9.52 8.42
C VAL A 49 4.60 -10.16 7.05
N LEU A 50 5.73 -10.85 6.83
CA LEU A 50 5.94 -11.75 5.71
C LEU A 50 5.73 -13.19 6.22
N LYS A 51 4.64 -13.83 5.81
CA LYS A 51 4.40 -15.25 6.10
C LYS A 51 5.14 -16.12 5.08
N ILE A 52 5.94 -17.07 5.54
CA ILE A 52 6.73 -17.95 4.67
C ILE A 52 6.46 -19.41 5.05
N ALA A 53 5.94 -20.18 4.12
CA ALA A 53 5.81 -21.63 4.27
C ALA A 53 7.14 -22.32 3.96
N LEU A 54 7.54 -23.26 4.81
CA LEU A 54 8.80 -23.97 4.71
C LEU A 54 8.56 -25.47 4.93
N TYR A 55 9.22 -26.32 4.16
CA TYR A 55 9.17 -27.75 4.44
C TYR A 55 9.89 -28.05 5.75
N LYS A 56 9.37 -29.02 6.50
CA LYS A 56 10.06 -29.66 7.61
C LYS A 56 10.90 -30.82 7.10
N ASP A 57 11.87 -31.26 7.92
CA ASP A 57 12.62 -32.49 7.66
C ASP A 57 13.35 -32.47 6.29
N ASN A 58 13.71 -31.27 5.82
CA ASN A 58 14.31 -31.00 4.52
C ASN A 58 15.72 -30.39 4.67
N GLU A 59 16.54 -31.01 5.52
CA GLU A 59 17.93 -30.59 5.70
C GLU A 59 18.74 -30.70 4.39
N PRO A 60 19.68 -29.77 4.12
CA PRO A 60 20.09 -28.63 4.96
C PRO A 60 19.28 -27.34 4.72
N TYR A 61 18.21 -27.42 3.93
CA TYR A 61 17.50 -26.25 3.43
C TYR A 61 16.52 -25.67 4.46
N SER A 62 15.72 -26.54 5.07
CA SER A 62 14.74 -26.13 6.07
C SER A 62 14.40 -27.30 7.01
N ASP A 63 14.56 -27.08 8.31
CA ASP A 63 14.12 -28.03 9.33
C ASP A 63 13.82 -27.33 10.67
N GLY A 64 12.99 -27.97 11.49
CA GLY A 64 12.70 -27.57 12.86
C GLY A 64 11.20 -27.40 13.17
N SER A 65 10.93 -26.74 14.28
CA SER A 65 9.57 -26.43 14.74
C SER A 65 9.19 -25.00 14.40
N MET A 66 7.91 -24.64 14.55
CA MET A 66 7.40 -23.27 14.38
C MET A 66 8.25 -22.19 15.05
N ALA A 67 8.77 -22.46 16.26
CA ALA A 67 9.56 -21.49 17.02
C ALA A 67 11.05 -21.50 16.69
N LYS A 68 11.56 -22.56 16.03
CA LYS A 68 12.99 -22.80 15.88
C LYS A 68 13.31 -23.46 14.53
N MET A 69 12.88 -22.81 13.46
CA MET A 69 13.29 -23.18 12.11
C MET A 69 14.75 -22.79 11.86
N GLN A 70 15.49 -23.64 11.16
CA GLN A 70 16.86 -23.41 10.71
C GLN A 70 17.08 -23.94 9.29
N GLY A 71 18.16 -23.49 8.64
CA GLY A 71 18.56 -23.93 7.31
C GLY A 71 18.78 -22.80 6.31
N LEU A 72 19.15 -23.16 5.08
CA LEU A 72 19.42 -22.21 4.01
C LEU A 72 18.17 -21.39 3.62
N ASP A 73 17.02 -22.04 3.43
CA ASP A 73 15.77 -21.38 3.05
C ASP A 73 15.27 -20.46 4.17
N VAL A 74 15.49 -20.84 5.43
CA VAL A 74 15.19 -19.99 6.60
C VAL A 74 16.06 -18.74 6.55
N SER A 75 17.35 -18.88 6.28
CA SER A 75 18.28 -17.76 6.18
C SER A 75 17.89 -16.81 5.05
N LEU A 76 17.50 -17.36 3.89
CA LEU A 76 17.01 -16.59 2.76
C LEU A 76 15.70 -15.86 3.09
N ALA A 77 14.75 -16.54 3.72
CA ALA A 77 13.47 -15.97 4.12
C ALA A 77 13.64 -14.82 5.13
N GLN A 78 14.56 -14.97 6.10
CA GLN A 78 14.91 -13.89 7.03
C GLN A 78 15.53 -12.69 6.32
N ALA A 79 16.46 -12.93 5.40
CA ALA A 79 17.11 -11.85 4.62
C ALA A 79 16.09 -11.10 3.74
N LEU A 80 15.15 -11.82 3.13
CA LEU A 80 14.06 -11.25 2.35
C LEU A 80 13.09 -10.44 3.22
N ALA A 81 12.65 -10.96 4.37
CA ALA A 81 11.80 -10.21 5.28
C ALA A 81 12.47 -8.91 5.75
N LYS A 82 13.77 -8.99 6.07
CA LYS A 82 14.58 -7.82 6.46
C LYS A 82 14.69 -6.78 5.34
N SER A 83 14.94 -7.20 4.10
CA SER A 83 15.04 -6.27 2.97
C SER A 83 13.71 -5.57 2.67
N LEU A 84 12.59 -6.26 2.92
CA LEU A 84 11.23 -5.73 2.79
C LEU A 84 10.77 -4.92 4.02
N GLN A 85 11.54 -4.90 5.10
CA GLN A 85 11.19 -4.28 6.38
C GLN A 85 9.92 -4.89 7.01
N LEU A 86 9.80 -6.22 6.94
CA LEU A 86 8.69 -6.99 7.49
C LEU A 86 9.19 -7.96 8.56
N SER A 87 8.32 -8.31 9.49
CA SER A 87 8.58 -9.39 10.45
C SER A 87 8.37 -10.74 9.78
N PRO A 88 9.33 -11.68 9.79
CA PRO A 88 9.12 -13.02 9.25
C PRO A 88 8.20 -13.83 10.18
N SER A 89 7.30 -14.61 9.58
CA SER A 89 6.45 -15.60 10.26
C SER A 89 6.56 -16.92 9.52
N PHE A 90 7.25 -17.89 10.11
CA PHE A 90 7.43 -19.19 9.49
C PHE A 90 6.21 -20.09 9.70
N LEU A 91 5.83 -20.79 8.63
CA LEU A 91 4.79 -21.81 8.62
C LEU A 91 5.44 -23.12 8.16
N PRO A 92 6.09 -23.86 9.08
CA PRO A 92 6.62 -25.17 8.76
C PRO A 92 5.49 -26.16 8.48
N PHE A 93 5.65 -26.96 7.42
CA PHE A 93 4.66 -27.98 7.03
C PHE A 93 5.36 -29.18 6.38
N ASP A 94 4.67 -30.32 6.37
CA ASP A 94 5.19 -31.54 5.74
C ASP A 94 4.96 -31.47 4.22
N ALA A 95 5.93 -31.92 3.43
CA ALA A 95 5.80 -31.95 1.98
C ALA A 95 4.71 -32.94 1.56
N GLY A 96 3.86 -32.51 0.63
CA GLY A 96 2.87 -33.39 0.02
C GLY A 96 3.47 -34.25 -1.09
N GLU A 97 2.65 -35.14 -1.63
CA GLU A 97 3.01 -35.97 -2.80
C GLU A 97 3.30 -35.12 -4.06
N ASN A 98 2.74 -33.91 -4.13
CA ASN A 98 2.87 -33.03 -5.28
C ASN A 98 3.09 -31.58 -4.86
N MET A 99 4.23 -31.01 -5.27
CA MET A 99 4.60 -29.61 -5.03
C MET A 99 3.53 -28.61 -5.52
N GLY A 100 2.81 -28.94 -6.60
CA GLY A 100 1.73 -28.10 -7.09
C GLY A 100 0.58 -27.98 -6.09
N ASP A 101 0.33 -29.00 -5.29
CA ASP A 101 -0.72 -29.02 -4.28
C ASP A 101 -0.29 -28.20 -3.07
N ASP A 102 0.97 -28.36 -2.67
CA ASP A 102 1.61 -27.57 -1.62
C ASP A 102 1.53 -26.08 -1.93
N LEU A 103 1.94 -25.68 -3.14
CA LEU A 103 1.87 -24.27 -3.55
C LEU A 103 0.44 -23.72 -3.54
N ARG A 104 -0.55 -24.49 -4.01
CA ARG A 104 -1.95 -24.04 -3.99
C ARG A 104 -2.45 -23.81 -2.57
N ASN A 105 -2.07 -24.67 -1.63
CA ASN A 105 -2.50 -24.58 -0.25
C ASN A 105 -1.71 -23.52 0.55
N MET A 106 -0.39 -23.48 0.41
CA MET A 106 0.47 -22.56 1.17
C MET A 106 0.40 -21.11 0.67
N VAL A 107 0.38 -20.91 -0.65
CA VAL A 107 0.62 -19.59 -1.27
C VAL A 107 -0.66 -18.97 -1.78
N TRP A 108 -1.48 -19.72 -2.52
CA TRP A 108 -2.67 -19.15 -3.21
C TRP A 108 -3.92 -19.10 -2.34
N LYS A 109 -4.30 -20.22 -1.71
CA LYS A 109 -5.43 -20.25 -0.77
C LYS A 109 -5.05 -19.63 0.57
N GLY A 110 -3.79 -19.81 0.96
CA GLY A 110 -3.32 -19.59 2.32
C GLY A 110 -3.70 -20.77 3.23
N HIS A 111 -2.92 -20.95 4.29
CA HIS A 111 -3.29 -21.85 5.38
C HIS A 111 -4.37 -21.21 6.25
N TYR A 112 -5.41 -21.98 6.55
CA TYR A 112 -6.54 -21.60 7.40
C TYR A 112 -6.09 -21.18 8.80
#